data_AF-A0A1H7U1W8-F1
#
_entry.id   AF-A0A1H7U1W8-F1
#
_cell.length_a   1.000
_cell.length_b   1.000
_cell.length_c   1.000
_cell.angle_alpha   90.00
_cell.angle_beta   90.00
_cell.angle_gamma   90.00
#
_symmetry.space_group_name_H-M   'P 1'
#
loop_
_entity.id
_entity.type
_entity.pdbx_description
1 polymer ?
#
loop_
_entity_poly.entity_id
_entity_poly.type
_entity_poly.pdbx_seq_one_letter_code
_entity_poly.pdbx_strand_id
1 'polypeptide(L)'
;MKKYLDYLWPLIGLVAVIWSVDLLWDKLKAEALTNEAVAAQLEQAGLWESVRIVATGIGQKIALIPPTAFFHAGLATLVAYAALAWYDRIALLHLHREKGISWAYISLCSFVTYALSHNIGASVFSGGMVRYRAYHAKGLSAPEIAVLVALCSFTFAFGTILLMGCVLIGEPQILRPLHRLSDWFGIGDKQARLIGFGLLAFCALYTVGAWLRFKPLRIGSFELVYPRLPIVARQYFAAPLELMGAAGIIYFALPEQGNPGFFIVLGAFLISFSAGLLSQVPGGVGVMEAVFLAVMPGVPAPAVFAALLVWRMFYLIIPLVISLPIVLAFERTQLRKALAHETQVKAQEQAAAKAAALHIDKPE
;
A
#
# COMPACT_ATOMS: atom_id res chain seq x y z
N MET A 1 9.99 -29.46 13.05
CA MET A 1 10.17 -28.67 11.81
C MET A 1 9.33 -27.38 11.73
N LYS A 2 8.12 -27.28 12.31
CA LYS A 2 7.28 -26.06 12.24
C LYS A 2 7.86 -24.79 12.91
N LYS A 3 8.65 -24.90 13.99
CA LYS A 3 9.21 -23.74 14.73
C LYS A 3 10.24 -22.89 13.96
N TYR A 4 10.96 -23.46 12.98
CA TYR A 4 12.01 -22.71 12.26
C TYR A 4 11.42 -21.71 11.26
N LEU A 5 10.26 -22.06 10.68
CA LEU A 5 9.52 -21.18 9.77
C LEU A 5 9.02 -19.91 10.48
N ASP A 6 8.75 -19.97 11.80
CA ASP A 6 8.34 -18.80 12.58
C ASP A 6 9.44 -17.74 12.71
N TYR A 7 10.71 -18.11 12.58
CA TYR A 7 11.86 -17.19 12.59
C TYR A 7 12.36 -16.82 11.18
N LEU A 8 12.17 -17.71 10.21
CA LEU A 8 12.56 -17.50 8.82
C LEU A 8 11.79 -16.33 8.18
N TRP A 9 10.48 -16.26 8.39
CA TRP A 9 9.65 -15.20 7.79
C TRP A 9 9.98 -13.79 8.30
N PRO A 10 10.17 -13.55 9.61
CA PRO A 10 10.69 -12.27 10.10
C PRO A 10 12.04 -11.89 9.49
N LEU A 11 12.96 -12.85 9.30
CA LEU A 11 14.26 -12.59 8.71
C LEU A 11 14.15 -12.18 7.23
N ILE A 12 13.35 -12.92 6.44
CA ILE A 12 13.08 -12.58 5.04
C ILE A 12 12.43 -11.18 4.94
N GLY A 13 11.45 -10.90 5.80
CA GLY A 13 10.83 -9.57 5.87
C GLY A 13 11.83 -8.47 6.19
N LEU A 14 12.73 -8.72 7.15
CA LEU A 14 13.78 -7.76 7.52
C LEU A 14 14.75 -7.51 6.35
N VAL A 15 15.19 -8.56 5.66
CA VAL A 15 16.07 -8.43 4.48
C VAL A 15 15.37 -7.61 3.39
N ALA A 16 14.09 -7.88 3.12
CA ALA A 16 13.31 -7.15 2.13
C ALA A 16 13.13 -5.67 2.51
N VAL A 17 12.93 -5.36 3.80
CA VAL A 17 12.90 -3.98 4.31
C VAL A 17 14.25 -3.31 4.14
N ILE A 18 15.36 -3.96 4.51
CA ILE A 18 16.71 -3.39 4.38
C ILE A 18 17.00 -3.07 2.91
N TRP A 19 16.73 -4.01 2.01
CA TRP A 19 16.95 -3.81 0.58
C TRP A 19 16.08 -2.68 0.00
N SER A 20 14.81 -2.61 0.40
CA SER A 20 13.92 -1.52 0.01
C SER A 20 14.41 -0.16 0.51
N VAL A 21 14.88 -0.08 1.76
CA VAL A 21 15.43 1.14 2.35
C VAL A 21 16.71 1.57 1.63
N ASP A 22 17.58 0.62 1.27
CA ASP A 22 18.81 0.87 0.53
C ASP A 22 18.52 1.45 -0.86
N LEU A 23 17.56 0.86 -1.59
CA LEU A 23 17.14 1.35 -2.91
C LEU A 23 16.48 2.73 -2.84
N LEU A 24 15.68 2.99 -1.81
CA LEU A 24 15.12 4.32 -1.53
C LEU A 24 16.22 5.33 -1.19
N TRP A 25 17.22 4.92 -0.41
CA TRP A 25 18.36 5.75 -0.03
C TRP A 25 19.20 6.15 -1.24
N ASP A 26 19.49 5.22 -2.13
CA ASP A 26 20.19 5.50 -3.39
C ASP A 26 19.43 6.49 -4.27
N LYS A 27 18.10 6.35 -4.33
CA LYS A 27 17.25 7.30 -5.05
C LYS A 27 17.29 8.69 -4.43
N LEU A 28 17.16 8.79 -3.11
CA LEU A 28 17.21 10.08 -2.40
C LEU A 28 18.58 10.76 -2.57
N LYS A 29 19.68 10.00 -2.56
CA LYS A 29 21.01 10.52 -2.91
C LYS A 29 20.99 11.10 -4.32
N ALA A 30 20.57 10.32 -5.32
CA ALA A 30 20.51 10.78 -6.71
C ALA A 30 19.62 12.02 -6.89
N GLU A 31 18.52 12.12 -6.16
CA GLU A 31 17.64 13.28 -6.17
C GLU A 31 18.21 14.48 -5.40
N ALA A 32 19.08 14.27 -4.40
CA ALA A 32 19.73 15.37 -3.70
C ALA A 32 20.91 15.97 -4.47
N LEU A 33 21.45 15.26 -5.47
CA LEU A 33 22.54 15.76 -6.33
C LEU A 33 22.04 16.97 -7.12
N THR A 34 22.48 18.16 -6.70
CA THR A 34 22.23 19.42 -7.41
C THR A 34 23.40 19.82 -8.30
N ASN A 35 24.61 19.32 -8.02
CA ASN A 35 25.83 19.53 -8.81
C ASN A 35 26.89 18.45 -8.49
N GLU A 36 27.96 18.42 -9.28
CA GLU A 36 29.09 17.49 -9.10
C GLU A 36 29.83 17.68 -7.77
N ALA A 37 29.81 18.89 -7.20
CA ALA A 37 30.45 19.17 -5.91
C ALA A 37 29.74 18.47 -4.73
N VAL A 38 28.40 18.44 -4.74
CA VAL A 38 27.59 17.70 -3.76
C VAL A 38 27.78 16.19 -3.93
N ALA A 39 27.99 15.71 -5.16
CA ALA A 39 28.30 14.30 -5.42
C ALA A 39 29.65 13.90 -4.79
N ALA A 40 30.70 14.69 -5.00
CA ALA A 40 32.01 14.46 -4.42
C ALA A 40 31.99 14.51 -2.87
N GLN A 41 31.17 15.39 -2.29
CA GLN A 41 30.97 15.44 -0.83
C GLN A 41 30.27 14.18 -0.30
N LEU A 42 29.27 13.65 -1.01
CA LEU A 42 28.57 12.43 -0.62
C LEU A 42 29.46 11.18 -0.67
N GLU A 43 30.39 11.10 -1.62
CA GLU A 43 31.34 9.99 -1.72
C GLU A 43 32.30 9.90 -0.52
N GLN A 44 32.62 11.03 0.10
CA GLN A 44 33.56 11.12 1.22
C GLN A 44 32.87 11.22 2.59
N ALA A 45 31.54 11.42 2.62
CA ALA A 45 30.79 11.65 3.84
C ALA A 45 30.47 10.37 4.62
N GLY A 46 30.56 10.43 5.96
CA GLY A 46 29.98 9.40 6.83
C GLY A 46 28.45 9.36 6.75
N LEU A 47 27.81 8.34 7.34
CA LEU A 47 26.35 8.15 7.27
C LEU A 47 25.55 9.40 7.68
N TRP A 48 25.87 9.98 8.84
CA TRP A 48 25.13 11.14 9.37
C TRP A 48 25.32 12.41 8.53
N GLU A 49 26.51 12.58 7.97
CA GLU A 49 26.82 13.70 7.10
C GLU A 49 26.14 13.54 5.74
N SER A 50 26.13 12.32 5.19
CA SER A 50 25.36 11.98 3.99
C SER A 50 23.86 12.25 4.17
N VAL A 51 23.27 11.85 5.32
CA VAL A 51 21.88 12.17 5.66
C VAL A 51 21.63 13.67 5.70
N ARG A 52 22.54 14.45 6.29
CA ARG A 52 22.41 15.91 6.35
C ARG A 52 22.52 16.56 4.97
N ILE A 53 23.46 16.11 4.13
CA ILE A 53 23.65 16.60 2.77
C ILE A 53 22.39 16.31 1.94
N VAL A 54 21.91 15.07 1.95
CA VAL A 54 20.70 14.65 1.23
C VAL A 54 19.48 15.44 1.71
N ALA A 55 19.29 15.56 3.02
CA ALA A 55 18.19 16.33 3.60
C ALA A 55 18.24 17.81 3.22
N THR A 56 19.44 18.40 3.13
CA THR A 56 19.61 19.80 2.72
C THR A 56 19.30 19.99 1.24
N GLY A 57 19.81 19.10 0.37
CA GLY A 57 19.53 19.15 -1.07
C GLY A 57 18.06 18.96 -1.40
N ILE A 58 17.40 18.01 -0.73
CA ILE A 58 15.94 17.82 -0.80
C ILE A 58 15.22 19.06 -0.24
N GLY A 59 15.66 19.55 0.92
CA GLY A 59 15.12 20.74 1.58
C GLY A 59 15.09 21.96 0.65
N GLN A 60 16.15 22.19 -0.12
CA GLN A 60 16.22 23.27 -1.11
C GLN A 60 15.20 23.09 -2.25
N LYS A 61 15.00 21.84 -2.72
CA LYS A 61 14.02 21.55 -3.78
C LYS A 61 12.58 21.73 -3.33
N ILE A 62 12.27 21.34 -2.09
CA ILE A 62 10.92 21.47 -1.52
C ILE A 62 10.65 22.84 -0.90
N ALA A 63 11.68 23.64 -0.60
CA ALA A 63 11.51 25.02 -0.11
C ALA A 63 10.80 25.93 -1.10
N LEU A 64 10.79 25.56 -2.38
CA LEU A 64 10.03 26.23 -3.44
C LEU A 64 8.53 25.94 -3.38
N ILE A 65 8.11 24.94 -2.60
CA ILE A 65 6.71 24.54 -2.44
C ILE A 65 6.08 25.36 -1.29
N PRO A 66 4.91 26.00 -1.49
CA PRO A 66 4.25 26.77 -0.44
C PRO A 66 3.93 25.94 0.81
N PRO A 67 4.06 26.48 2.04
CA PRO A 67 3.70 25.76 3.27
C PRO A 67 2.26 25.22 3.28
N THR A 68 1.34 25.94 2.63
CA THR A 68 -0.06 25.53 2.48
C THR A 68 -0.19 24.22 1.71
N ALA A 69 0.68 23.93 0.74
CA ALA A 69 0.68 22.67 -0.01
C ALA A 69 0.94 21.47 0.91
N PHE A 70 1.88 21.59 1.85
CA PHE A 70 2.19 20.53 2.83
C PHE A 70 1.01 20.24 3.76
N PHE A 71 0.26 21.27 4.15
CA PHE A 71 -0.96 21.09 4.94
C PHE A 71 -2.02 20.30 4.17
N HIS A 72 -2.29 20.67 2.92
CA HIS A 72 -3.25 19.95 2.08
C HIS A 72 -2.77 18.54 1.73
N ALA A 73 -1.48 18.34 1.47
CA ALA A 73 -0.85 17.02 1.31
C ALA A 73 -1.06 16.15 2.56
N GLY A 74 -0.88 16.72 3.76
CA GLY A 74 -1.18 16.04 5.02
C GLY A 74 -2.63 15.60 5.12
N LEU A 75 -3.58 16.48 4.82
CA LEU A 75 -5.01 16.13 4.80
C LEU A 75 -5.34 15.04 3.78
N ALA A 76 -4.79 15.15 2.57
CA ALA A 76 -4.99 14.16 1.50
C ALA A 76 -4.42 12.78 1.90
N THR A 77 -3.30 12.76 2.61
CA THR A 77 -2.71 11.54 3.20
C THR A 77 -3.62 10.91 4.24
N LEU A 78 -4.19 11.71 5.13
CA LEU A 78 -5.14 11.22 6.14
C LEU A 78 -6.39 10.62 5.50
N VAL A 79 -6.92 11.26 4.46
CA VAL A 79 -8.03 10.71 3.66
C VAL A 79 -7.65 9.36 3.07
N ALA A 80 -6.48 9.27 2.44
CA ALA A 80 -6.04 8.04 1.80
C ALA A 80 -5.86 6.89 2.81
N TYR A 81 -5.15 7.11 3.91
CA TYR A 81 -4.96 6.10 4.95
C TYR A 81 -6.24 5.73 5.72
N ALA A 82 -7.16 6.68 5.91
CA ALA A 82 -8.48 6.38 6.45
C ALA A 82 -9.30 5.49 5.50
N ALA A 83 -9.21 5.73 4.18
CA ALA A 83 -9.84 4.89 3.17
C ALA A 83 -9.19 3.49 3.08
N LEU A 84 -7.87 3.38 3.24
CA LEU A 84 -7.17 2.09 3.33
C LEU A 84 -7.64 1.25 4.54
N ALA A 85 -7.97 1.88 5.67
CA ALA A 85 -8.57 1.15 6.81
C ALA A 85 -9.93 0.53 6.47
N TRP A 86 -10.70 1.17 5.59
CA TRP A 86 -11.96 0.63 5.11
C TRP A 86 -11.78 -0.63 4.26
N TYR A 87 -10.66 -0.83 3.57
CA TYR A 87 -10.45 -2.02 2.74
C TYR A 87 -10.50 -3.29 3.61
N ASP A 88 -9.73 -3.28 4.70
CA ASP A 88 -9.73 -4.37 5.67
C ASP A 88 -11.11 -4.53 6.33
N ARG A 89 -11.80 -3.43 6.64
CA ARG A 89 -13.17 -3.52 7.18
C ARG A 89 -14.10 -4.20 6.20
N ILE A 90 -14.08 -3.79 4.93
CA ILE A 90 -14.95 -4.32 3.88
C ILE A 90 -14.72 -5.82 3.74
N ALA A 91 -13.46 -6.25 3.74
CA ALA A 91 -13.10 -7.65 3.69
C ALA A 91 -13.57 -8.44 4.93
N LEU A 92 -13.42 -7.90 6.14
CA LEU A 92 -13.92 -8.52 7.37
C LEU A 92 -15.45 -8.62 7.39
N LEU A 93 -16.16 -7.60 6.90
CA LEU A 93 -17.63 -7.63 6.73
C LEU A 93 -18.08 -8.70 5.74
N HIS A 94 -17.32 -8.88 4.66
CA HIS A 94 -17.59 -9.94 3.68
C HIS A 94 -17.43 -11.33 4.31
N LEU A 95 -16.39 -11.50 5.13
CA LEU A 95 -16.08 -12.75 5.84
C LEU A 95 -16.93 -13.00 7.09
N HIS A 96 -17.76 -12.04 7.52
CA HIS A 96 -18.46 -12.08 8.80
C HIS A 96 -17.55 -12.23 10.02
N ARG A 97 -16.33 -11.68 9.94
CA ARG A 97 -15.30 -11.74 10.99
C ARG A 97 -15.06 -10.38 11.65
N GLU A 98 -15.99 -9.45 11.48
CA GLU A 98 -15.85 -8.08 11.97
C GLU A 98 -16.16 -7.92 13.47
N LYS A 99 -16.87 -8.90 14.06
CA LYS A 99 -17.23 -8.91 15.48
C LYS A 99 -16.01 -9.27 16.34
N GLY A 100 -15.79 -8.54 17.43
CA GLY A 100 -14.65 -8.76 18.33
C GLY A 100 -13.32 -8.15 17.87
N ILE A 101 -13.29 -7.51 16.70
CA ILE A 101 -12.12 -6.76 16.20
C ILE A 101 -12.48 -5.27 16.19
N SER A 102 -11.81 -4.49 17.05
CA SER A 102 -12.07 -3.06 17.17
C SER A 102 -11.66 -2.28 15.92
N TRP A 103 -12.31 -1.15 15.67
CA TRP A 103 -11.95 -0.26 14.56
C TRP A 103 -10.49 0.18 14.63
N ALA A 104 -10.01 0.54 15.83
CA ALA A 104 -8.63 0.92 16.04
C ALA A 104 -7.64 -0.19 15.64
N TYR A 105 -7.97 -1.46 15.92
CA TYR A 105 -7.13 -2.58 15.50
C TYR A 105 -7.09 -2.73 13.98
N ILE A 106 -8.23 -2.60 13.31
CA ILE A 106 -8.34 -2.66 11.84
C ILE A 106 -7.54 -1.51 11.22
N SER A 107 -7.72 -0.28 11.71
CA SER A 107 -7.00 0.89 11.21
C SER A 107 -5.49 0.77 11.40
N LEU A 108 -5.04 0.31 12.57
CA LEU A 108 -3.62 0.12 12.86
C LEU A 108 -3.01 -0.98 12.00
N CYS A 109 -3.71 -2.11 11.86
CA CYS A 109 -3.30 -3.22 11.01
C CYS A 109 -3.18 -2.78 9.55
N SER A 110 -4.20 -2.09 9.03
CA SER A 110 -4.19 -1.60 7.66
C SER A 110 -3.10 -0.55 7.43
N PHE A 111 -2.96 0.42 8.34
CA PHE A 111 -1.90 1.43 8.30
C PHE A 111 -0.50 0.80 8.21
N VAL A 112 -0.16 -0.12 9.12
CA VAL A 112 1.13 -0.82 9.13
C VAL A 112 1.30 -1.66 7.86
N THR A 113 0.23 -2.34 7.43
CA THR A 113 0.24 -3.16 6.22
C THR A 113 0.63 -2.35 4.99
N TYR A 114 -0.01 -1.21 4.77
CA TYR A 114 0.25 -0.37 3.60
C TYR A 114 1.55 0.43 3.71
N ALA A 115 1.90 0.90 4.91
CA ALA A 115 3.19 1.54 5.16
C ALA A 115 4.38 0.63 4.81
N LEU A 116 4.30 -0.66 5.15
CA LEU A 116 5.33 -1.64 4.80
C LEU A 116 5.23 -2.06 3.33
N SER A 117 4.04 -2.46 2.86
CA SER A 117 3.89 -3.10 1.55
C SER A 117 4.12 -2.16 0.36
N HIS A 118 3.84 -0.85 0.51
CA HIS A 118 4.15 0.11 -0.55
C HIS A 118 5.65 0.35 -0.70
N ASN A 119 6.43 0.23 0.38
CA ASN A 119 7.89 0.41 0.32
C ASN A 119 8.61 -0.86 -0.12
N ILE A 120 8.26 -2.02 0.45
CA ILE A 120 8.99 -3.29 0.22
C ILE A 120 8.83 -3.81 -1.23
N GLY A 121 7.73 -3.48 -1.90
CA GLY A 121 7.35 -4.15 -3.15
C GLY A 121 6.64 -5.48 -2.89
N ALA A 122 6.32 -6.20 -3.98
CA ALA A 122 5.50 -7.42 -3.92
C ALA A 122 4.29 -7.27 -2.97
N SER A 123 3.57 -6.15 -3.08
CA SER A 123 2.73 -5.59 -2.00
C SER A 123 1.64 -6.54 -1.49
N VAL A 124 1.15 -7.44 -2.34
CA VAL A 124 0.20 -8.50 -1.96
C VAL A 124 0.83 -9.49 -0.97
N PHE A 125 2.08 -9.88 -1.20
CA PHE A 125 2.81 -10.82 -0.33
C PHE A 125 3.30 -10.14 0.94
N SER A 126 3.99 -9.01 0.82
CA SER A 126 4.54 -8.27 1.97
C SER A 126 3.42 -7.77 2.89
N GLY A 127 2.35 -7.21 2.33
CA GLY A 127 1.17 -6.80 3.10
C GLY A 127 0.34 -7.99 3.61
N GLY A 128 0.30 -9.09 2.86
CA GLY A 128 -0.36 -10.32 3.26
C GLY A 128 0.24 -10.93 4.53
N MET A 129 1.57 -10.86 4.70
CA MET A 129 2.24 -11.34 5.91
C MET A 129 1.85 -10.54 7.16
N VAL A 130 1.76 -9.22 7.06
CA VAL A 130 1.34 -8.35 8.17
C VAL A 130 -0.09 -8.71 8.60
N ARG A 131 -1.00 -8.79 7.63
CA ARG A 131 -2.40 -9.20 7.85
C ARG A 131 -2.49 -10.62 8.40
N TYR A 132 -1.64 -11.53 7.94
CA TYR A 132 -1.56 -12.88 8.47
C TYR A 132 -1.25 -12.88 9.96
N ARG A 133 -0.16 -12.23 10.36
CA ARG A 133 0.24 -12.15 11.78
C ARG A 133 -0.82 -11.47 12.64
N ALA A 134 -1.36 -10.35 12.17
CA ALA A 134 -2.37 -9.57 12.90
C ALA A 134 -3.69 -10.34 13.04
N TYR A 135 -4.33 -10.71 11.92
CA TYR A 135 -5.65 -11.32 11.97
C TYR A 135 -5.65 -12.77 12.45
N HIS A 136 -4.56 -13.52 12.26
CA HIS A 136 -4.41 -14.84 12.90
C HIS A 136 -4.39 -14.71 14.42
N ALA A 137 -3.74 -13.68 14.97
CA ALA A 137 -3.79 -13.38 16.41
C ALA A 137 -5.20 -12.98 16.92
N LYS A 138 -6.13 -12.70 16.00
CA LYS A 138 -7.56 -12.46 16.26
C LYS A 138 -8.45 -13.66 15.90
N GLY A 139 -7.86 -14.81 15.59
CA GLY A 139 -8.58 -16.06 15.36
C GLY A 139 -9.08 -16.29 13.93
N LEU A 140 -8.61 -15.50 12.95
CA LEU A 140 -8.87 -15.82 11.54
C LEU A 140 -7.97 -16.97 11.08
N SER A 141 -8.53 -17.87 10.30
CA SER A 141 -7.79 -18.96 9.66
C SER A 141 -7.01 -18.47 8.43
N ALA A 142 -5.99 -19.22 8.00
CA ALA A 142 -5.18 -18.86 6.84
C ALA A 142 -6.01 -18.64 5.54
N PRO A 143 -7.02 -19.49 5.21
CA PRO A 143 -7.88 -19.24 4.05
C PRO A 143 -8.70 -17.96 4.15
N GLU A 144 -9.21 -17.63 5.34
CA GLU A 144 -9.97 -16.38 5.55
C GLU A 144 -9.08 -15.15 5.34
N ILE A 145 -7.83 -15.21 5.81
CA ILE A 145 -6.86 -14.14 5.60
C ILE A 145 -6.49 -14.02 4.11
N ALA A 146 -6.37 -15.14 3.38
CA ALA A 146 -6.14 -15.10 1.94
C ALA A 146 -7.29 -14.42 1.20
N VAL A 147 -8.54 -14.72 1.55
CA VAL A 147 -9.72 -14.03 1.01
C VAL A 147 -9.71 -12.54 1.39
N LEU A 148 -9.32 -12.21 2.63
CA LEU A 148 -9.20 -10.82 3.07
C LEU A 148 -8.21 -10.04 2.21
N VAL A 149 -7.00 -10.59 2.00
CA VAL A 149 -5.97 -9.98 1.14
C VAL A 149 -6.47 -9.84 -0.30
N ALA A 150 -7.09 -10.88 -0.85
CA ALA A 150 -7.64 -10.87 -2.20
C ALA A 150 -8.73 -9.80 -2.37
N LEU A 151 -9.63 -9.64 -1.39
CA LEU A 151 -10.67 -8.60 -1.43
C LEU A 151 -10.09 -7.19 -1.30
N CYS A 152 -9.04 -6.99 -0.50
CA CYS A 152 -8.36 -5.69 -0.44
C CYS A 152 -7.69 -5.35 -1.78
N SER A 153 -7.00 -6.32 -2.40
CA SER A 153 -6.40 -6.14 -3.73
C SER A 153 -7.44 -5.90 -4.82
N PHE A 154 -8.56 -6.63 -4.78
CA PHE A 154 -9.67 -6.41 -5.70
C PHE A 154 -10.32 -5.04 -5.49
N THR A 155 -10.49 -4.58 -4.24
CA THR A 155 -11.05 -3.26 -3.94
C THR A 155 -10.18 -2.13 -4.52
N PHE A 156 -8.86 -2.24 -4.36
CA PHE A 156 -7.90 -1.34 -5.02
C PHE A 156 -8.06 -1.36 -6.55
N ALA A 157 -7.98 -2.55 -7.16
CA ALA A 157 -8.08 -2.69 -8.62
C ALA A 157 -9.41 -2.16 -9.17
N PHE A 158 -10.50 -2.41 -8.45
CA PHE A 158 -11.82 -1.88 -8.76
C PHE A 158 -11.84 -0.35 -8.73
N GLY A 159 -11.27 0.28 -7.70
CA GLY A 159 -11.13 1.74 -7.62
C GLY A 159 -10.31 2.32 -8.77
N THR A 160 -9.19 1.67 -9.11
CA THR A 160 -8.34 2.06 -10.23
C THR A 160 -9.08 1.98 -11.56
N ILE A 161 -9.79 0.87 -11.83
CA ILE A 161 -10.60 0.70 -13.04
C ILE A 161 -11.72 1.75 -13.11
N LEU A 162 -12.42 1.98 -11.99
CA LEU A 162 -13.50 2.95 -11.89
C LEU A 162 -13.02 4.36 -12.20
N LEU A 163 -11.97 4.82 -11.50
CA LEU A 163 -11.44 6.17 -11.69
C LEU A 163 -10.74 6.34 -13.04
N MET A 164 -10.01 5.33 -13.51
CA MET A 164 -9.42 5.35 -14.85
C MET A 164 -10.50 5.44 -15.94
N GLY A 165 -11.62 4.72 -15.76
CA GLY A 165 -12.77 4.83 -16.65
C GLY A 165 -13.30 6.25 -16.75
N CYS A 166 -13.48 6.91 -15.60
CA CYS A 166 -13.87 8.32 -15.55
C CYS A 166 -12.83 9.23 -16.21
N VAL A 167 -11.54 9.06 -15.89
CA VAL A 167 -10.44 9.86 -16.44
C VAL A 167 -10.38 9.76 -17.96
N LEU A 168 -10.45 8.55 -18.53
CA LEU A 168 -10.36 8.36 -19.98
C LEU A 168 -11.58 8.90 -20.74
N ILE A 169 -12.73 9.03 -20.07
CA ILE A 169 -13.91 9.67 -20.66
C ILE A 169 -13.76 11.20 -20.65
N GLY A 170 -13.35 11.77 -19.52
CA GLY A 170 -13.25 13.23 -19.35
C GLY A 170 -11.99 13.85 -19.94
N GLU A 171 -10.85 13.18 -19.82
CA GLU A 171 -9.52 13.62 -20.26
C GLU A 171 -8.87 12.59 -21.20
N PRO A 172 -9.53 12.21 -22.31
CA PRO A 172 -9.01 11.17 -23.22
C PRO A 172 -7.61 11.49 -23.78
N GLN A 173 -7.25 12.78 -23.85
CA GLN A 173 -5.96 13.24 -24.32
C GLN A 173 -4.78 12.85 -23.40
N ILE A 174 -5.04 12.36 -22.18
CA ILE A 174 -4.01 11.95 -21.22
C ILE A 174 -3.10 10.83 -21.74
N LEU A 175 -3.60 10.02 -22.68
CA LEU A 175 -2.83 8.93 -23.28
C LEU A 175 -1.97 9.39 -24.48
N ARG A 176 -2.25 10.54 -25.11
CA ARG A 176 -1.52 11.00 -26.30
C ARG A 176 0.00 11.07 -26.10
N PRO A 177 0.51 11.57 -24.95
CA PRO A 177 1.96 11.62 -24.72
C PRO A 177 2.66 10.26 -24.74
N LEU A 178 1.95 9.18 -24.40
CA LEU A 178 2.52 7.83 -24.31
C LEU A 178 2.94 7.28 -25.68
N HIS A 179 2.40 7.80 -26.78
CA HIS A 179 2.84 7.45 -28.13
C HIS A 179 4.34 7.68 -28.34
N ARG A 180 4.95 8.64 -27.61
CA ARG A 180 6.39 8.90 -27.67
C ARG A 180 7.25 7.75 -27.13
N LEU A 181 6.67 6.88 -26.28
CA LEU A 181 7.36 5.71 -25.74
C LEU A 181 7.34 4.53 -26.72
N SER A 182 6.23 4.36 -27.46
CA SER A 182 6.07 3.32 -28.47
C SER A 182 4.83 3.58 -29.32
N ASP A 183 4.86 3.20 -30.60
CA ASP A 183 3.71 3.22 -31.50
C ASP A 183 2.53 2.40 -30.96
N TRP A 184 2.81 1.34 -30.18
CA TRP A 184 1.80 0.52 -29.49
C TRP A 184 0.91 1.32 -28.53
N PHE A 185 1.41 2.45 -28.01
CA PHE A 185 0.67 3.34 -27.12
C PHE A 185 0.01 4.53 -27.85
N GLY A 186 -0.04 4.51 -29.18
CA GLY A 186 -0.73 5.49 -30.03
C GLY A 186 -2.26 5.43 -29.94
N ILE A 187 -2.81 5.52 -28.73
CA ILE A 187 -4.26 5.46 -28.47
C ILE A 187 -4.85 6.85 -28.69
N GLY A 188 -5.67 6.98 -29.74
CA GLY A 188 -6.42 8.20 -30.01
C GLY A 188 -7.56 8.44 -29.03
N ASP A 189 -8.06 9.68 -28.96
CA ASP A 189 -9.07 10.09 -27.98
C ASP A 189 -10.35 9.26 -28.03
N LYS A 190 -10.80 8.88 -29.23
CA LYS A 190 -12.00 8.05 -29.40
C LYS A 190 -11.81 6.67 -28.78
N GLN A 191 -10.64 6.07 -29.00
CA GLN A 191 -10.26 4.79 -28.43
C GLN A 191 -10.11 4.89 -26.91
N ALA A 192 -9.48 5.95 -26.40
CA ALA A 192 -9.37 6.22 -24.98
C ALA A 192 -10.77 6.27 -24.31
N ARG A 193 -11.72 7.02 -24.88
CA ARG A 193 -13.10 7.06 -24.37
C ARG A 193 -13.79 5.70 -24.43
N LEU A 194 -13.60 4.93 -25.50
CA LEU A 194 -14.19 3.60 -25.63
C LEU A 194 -13.65 2.65 -24.56
N ILE A 195 -12.34 2.69 -24.30
CA ILE A 195 -11.71 1.97 -23.18
C ILE A 195 -12.35 2.45 -21.87
N GLY A 196 -12.47 3.76 -21.66
CA GLY A 196 -13.08 4.33 -20.47
C GLY A 196 -14.51 3.83 -20.23
N PHE A 197 -15.38 3.85 -21.24
CA PHE A 197 -16.72 3.28 -21.16
C PHE A 197 -16.70 1.77 -20.91
N GLY A 198 -15.76 1.03 -21.49
CA GLY A 198 -15.56 -0.40 -21.21
C GLY A 198 -15.18 -0.68 -19.76
N LEU A 199 -14.28 0.12 -19.18
CA LEU A 199 -13.88 0.02 -17.76
C LEU A 199 -15.08 0.31 -16.84
N LEU A 200 -15.87 1.35 -17.12
CA LEU A 200 -17.07 1.65 -16.35
C LEU A 200 -18.16 0.59 -16.52
N ALA A 201 -18.32 0.03 -17.73
CA ALA A 201 -19.22 -1.07 -17.98
C ALA A 201 -18.83 -2.32 -17.17
N PHE A 202 -17.53 -2.61 -17.04
CA PHE A 202 -17.04 -3.68 -16.17
C PHE A 202 -17.44 -3.44 -14.70
N CYS A 203 -17.25 -2.23 -14.16
CA CYS A 203 -17.70 -1.89 -12.80
C CYS A 203 -19.22 -2.02 -12.64
N ALA A 204 -20.00 -1.58 -13.64
CA ALA A 204 -21.44 -1.71 -13.64
C ALA A 204 -21.88 -3.18 -13.67
N LEU A 205 -21.28 -4.02 -14.51
CA LEU A 205 -21.56 -5.45 -14.60
C LEU A 205 -21.24 -6.18 -13.29
N TYR A 206 -20.11 -5.85 -12.65
CA TYR A 206 -19.78 -6.34 -11.31
C TYR A 206 -20.87 -6.00 -10.29
N THR A 207 -21.38 -4.76 -10.35
CA THR A 207 -22.44 -4.25 -9.46
C THR A 207 -23.77 -4.95 -9.71
N VAL A 208 -24.13 -5.14 -10.99
CA VAL A 208 -25.34 -5.87 -11.40
C VAL A 208 -25.25 -7.34 -10.96
N GLY A 209 -24.10 -7.99 -11.11
CA GLY A 209 -23.88 -9.36 -10.62
C GLY A 209 -24.06 -9.48 -9.11
N ALA A 210 -23.57 -8.50 -8.35
CA ALA A 210 -23.79 -8.41 -6.90
C ALA A 210 -25.25 -8.15 -6.52
N TRP A 211 -25.97 -7.33 -7.30
CA TRP A 211 -27.39 -7.03 -7.09
C TRP A 211 -28.29 -8.23 -7.38
N LEU A 212 -28.08 -8.88 -8.52
CA LEU A 212 -28.84 -10.04 -8.97
C LEU A 212 -28.43 -11.34 -8.26
N ARG A 213 -27.45 -11.28 -7.35
CA ARG A 213 -26.93 -12.42 -6.57
C ARG A 213 -26.56 -13.59 -7.48
N PHE A 214 -25.75 -13.32 -8.50
CA PHE A 214 -25.28 -14.36 -9.40
C PHE A 214 -24.67 -15.54 -8.63
N LYS A 215 -24.98 -16.74 -9.11
CA LYS A 215 -24.41 -17.98 -8.55
C LYS A 215 -22.88 -17.88 -8.64
N PRO A 216 -22.14 -18.43 -7.65
CA PRO A 216 -20.68 -18.46 -7.70
C PRO A 216 -20.20 -19.03 -9.04
N LEU A 217 -19.29 -18.30 -9.69
CA LEU A 217 -18.71 -18.75 -10.94
C LEU A 217 -17.56 -19.70 -10.62
N ARG A 218 -17.70 -20.98 -11.00
CA ARG A 218 -16.68 -22.00 -10.78
C ARG A 218 -15.85 -22.20 -12.04
N ILE A 219 -14.56 -21.93 -11.94
CA ILE A 219 -13.56 -22.14 -13.00
C ILE A 219 -12.50 -23.10 -12.44
N GLY A 220 -12.65 -24.40 -12.68
CA GLY A 220 -11.80 -25.42 -12.07
C GLY A 220 -11.94 -25.45 -10.55
N SER A 221 -10.83 -25.32 -9.81
CA SER A 221 -10.81 -25.22 -8.34
C SER A 221 -11.05 -23.79 -7.83
N PHE A 222 -11.12 -22.79 -8.72
CA PHE A 222 -11.38 -21.41 -8.34
C PHE A 222 -12.89 -21.15 -8.33
N GLU A 223 -13.40 -20.65 -7.19
CA GLU A 223 -14.79 -20.24 -7.03
C GLU A 223 -14.84 -18.73 -6.79
N LEU A 224 -15.35 -17.99 -7.78
CA LEU A 224 -15.59 -16.56 -7.67
C LEU A 224 -16.95 -16.33 -7.02
N VAL A 225 -16.93 -15.92 -5.76
CA VAL A 225 -18.14 -15.56 -5.01
C VAL A 225 -18.40 -14.06 -5.14
N TYR A 226 -19.56 -13.69 -5.69
CA TYR A 226 -19.96 -12.30 -5.83
C TYR A 226 -20.23 -11.66 -4.45
N PRO A 227 -19.60 -10.52 -4.13
CA PRO A 227 -19.89 -9.80 -2.89
C PRO A 227 -21.33 -9.27 -2.86
N ARG A 228 -21.87 -9.09 -1.65
CA ARG A 228 -23.21 -8.51 -1.47
C ARG A 228 -23.18 -7.02 -1.79
N LEU A 229 -24.30 -6.46 -2.24
CA LEU A 229 -24.41 -5.02 -2.54
C LEU A 229 -23.86 -4.07 -1.46
N PRO A 230 -24.06 -4.29 -0.15
CA PRO A 230 -23.48 -3.41 0.86
C PRO A 230 -21.94 -3.41 0.84
N ILE A 231 -21.30 -4.50 0.40
CA ILE A 231 -19.85 -4.58 0.22
C ILE A 231 -19.44 -3.76 -0.99
N VAL A 232 -20.11 -3.96 -2.14
CA VAL A 232 -19.86 -3.22 -3.38
C VAL A 232 -20.03 -1.71 -3.18
N ALA A 233 -21.11 -1.28 -2.52
CA ALA A 233 -21.36 0.13 -2.23
C ALA A 233 -20.24 0.78 -1.42
N ARG A 234 -19.63 0.03 -0.48
CA ARG A 234 -18.47 0.51 0.29
C ARG A 234 -17.20 0.57 -0.55
N GLN A 235 -17.02 -0.32 -1.53
CA GLN A 235 -15.89 -0.27 -2.47
C GLN A 235 -15.97 0.96 -3.38
N TYR A 236 -17.17 1.33 -3.85
CA TYR A 236 -17.41 2.58 -4.59
C TYR A 236 -17.06 3.84 -3.82
N PHE A 237 -16.96 3.77 -2.49
CA PHE A 237 -16.59 4.91 -1.65
C PHE A 237 -15.13 4.84 -1.22
N ALA A 238 -14.72 3.74 -0.61
CA ALA A 238 -13.38 3.59 -0.06
C ALA A 238 -12.31 3.64 -1.14
N ALA A 239 -12.50 2.96 -2.28
CA ALA A 239 -11.44 2.85 -3.27
C ALA A 239 -11.15 4.15 -4.01
N PRO A 240 -12.18 4.90 -4.47
CA PRO A 240 -11.95 6.22 -5.03
C PRO A 240 -11.33 7.21 -4.05
N LEU A 241 -11.77 7.23 -2.79
CA LEU A 241 -11.23 8.15 -1.79
C LEU A 241 -9.75 7.91 -1.50
N GLU A 242 -9.33 6.63 -1.47
CA GLU A 242 -7.92 6.26 -1.30
C GLU A 242 -7.06 6.84 -2.43
N LEU A 243 -7.44 6.51 -3.67
CA LEU A 243 -6.70 6.91 -4.87
C LEU A 243 -6.73 8.43 -5.10
N MET A 244 -7.87 9.08 -4.86
CA MET A 244 -8.00 10.53 -4.94
C MET A 244 -7.20 11.24 -3.85
N GLY A 245 -7.16 10.69 -2.63
CA GLY A 245 -6.32 11.19 -1.55
C GLY A 245 -4.83 11.07 -1.90
N ALA A 246 -4.40 9.91 -2.39
CA ALA A 246 -3.02 9.69 -2.82
C ALA A 246 -2.61 10.62 -3.97
N ALA A 247 -3.43 10.75 -5.01
CA ALA A 247 -3.18 11.71 -6.10
C ALA A 247 -3.24 13.18 -5.64
N GLY A 248 -4.09 13.47 -4.65
CA GLY A 248 -4.23 14.80 -4.05
C GLY A 248 -2.93 15.32 -3.46
N ILE A 249 -2.12 14.46 -2.87
CA ILE A 249 -0.79 14.84 -2.35
C ILE A 249 0.08 15.44 -3.46
N ILE A 250 0.09 14.82 -4.64
CA ILE A 250 0.85 15.30 -5.81
C ILE A 250 0.22 16.60 -6.33
N TYR A 251 -1.10 16.63 -6.48
CA TYR A 251 -1.82 17.79 -7.01
C TYR A 251 -1.55 19.06 -6.21
N PHE A 252 -1.60 18.98 -4.88
CA PHE A 252 -1.34 20.13 -4.01
C PHE A 252 0.13 20.51 -3.95
N ALA A 253 1.04 19.56 -4.16
CA ALA A 253 2.48 19.82 -4.19
C ALA A 253 2.97 20.42 -5.53
N LEU A 254 2.19 20.27 -6.61
CA LEU A 254 2.49 20.93 -7.88
C LEU A 254 2.29 22.45 -7.78
N PRO A 255 3.13 23.25 -8.46
CA PRO A 255 2.94 24.70 -8.53
C PRO A 255 1.56 25.06 -9.09
N GLU A 256 0.93 26.11 -8.54
CA GLU A 256 -0.36 26.59 -9.02
C GLU A 256 -0.29 27.05 -10.48
N GLN A 257 0.79 27.75 -10.84
CA GLN A 257 1.07 28.14 -12.22
C GLN A 257 1.43 26.91 -13.05
N GLY A 258 0.63 26.60 -14.08
CA GLY A 258 0.85 25.46 -14.95
C GLY A 258 0.35 24.13 -14.39
N ASN A 259 -0.44 24.14 -13.30
CA ASN A 259 -1.10 22.94 -12.80
C ASN A 259 -2.11 22.42 -13.85
N PRO A 260 -2.02 21.16 -14.31
CA PRO A 260 -2.90 20.63 -15.34
C PRO A 260 -4.32 20.32 -14.83
N GLY A 261 -4.58 20.51 -13.53
CA GLY A 261 -5.85 20.20 -12.91
C GLY A 261 -5.87 18.80 -12.29
N PHE A 262 -6.71 18.64 -11.26
CA PHE A 262 -6.73 17.43 -10.44
C PHE A 262 -7.00 16.16 -11.24
N PHE A 263 -7.87 16.22 -12.25
CA PHE A 263 -8.29 15.04 -12.99
C PHE A 263 -7.17 14.47 -13.88
N ILE A 264 -6.34 15.34 -14.47
CA ILE A 264 -5.14 14.94 -15.19
C ILE A 264 -4.09 14.36 -14.22
N VAL A 265 -3.87 15.00 -13.06
CA VAL A 265 -2.95 14.48 -12.03
C VAL A 265 -3.41 13.11 -11.51
N LEU A 266 -4.71 12.94 -11.28
CA LEU A 266 -5.30 11.66 -10.89
C LEU A 266 -5.04 10.60 -11.95
N GLY A 267 -5.29 10.89 -13.22
CA GLY A 267 -5.01 9.97 -14.31
C GLY A 267 -3.53 9.60 -14.41
N ALA A 268 -2.64 10.59 -14.32
CA ALA A 268 -1.19 10.38 -14.35
C ALA A 268 -0.73 9.50 -13.17
N PHE A 269 -1.26 9.76 -11.97
CA PHE A 269 -1.03 8.94 -10.78
C PHE A 269 -1.52 7.51 -10.99
N LEU A 270 -2.75 7.31 -11.48
CA LEU A 270 -3.30 5.96 -11.68
C LEU A 270 -2.48 5.15 -12.71
N ILE A 271 -2.06 5.77 -13.81
CA ILE A 271 -1.21 5.11 -14.82
C ILE A 271 0.17 4.79 -14.24
N SER A 272 0.84 5.77 -13.63
CA SER A 272 2.21 5.60 -13.15
C SER A 272 2.32 4.71 -11.92
N PHE A 273 1.38 4.82 -10.97
CA PHE A 273 1.32 3.99 -9.78
C PHE A 273 1.00 2.55 -10.14
N SER A 274 0.10 2.32 -11.11
CA SER A 274 -0.17 0.97 -11.62
C SER A 274 1.07 0.37 -12.31
N ALA A 275 1.78 1.15 -13.13
CA ALA A 275 3.02 0.71 -13.75
C ALA A 275 4.10 0.37 -12.70
N GLY A 276 4.25 1.21 -11.67
CA GLY A 276 5.12 0.95 -10.53
C GLY A 276 4.77 -0.34 -9.80
N LEU A 277 3.48 -0.56 -9.50
CA LEU A 277 3.01 -1.78 -8.83
C LEU A 277 3.25 -3.04 -9.67
N LEU A 278 2.97 -2.98 -10.98
CA LEU A 278 3.17 -4.09 -11.91
C LEU A 278 4.64 -4.43 -12.11
N SER A 279 5.54 -3.45 -12.01
CA SER A 279 6.98 -3.67 -12.11
C SER A 279 7.58 -4.43 -10.91
N GLN A 280 6.84 -4.49 -9.80
CA GLN A 280 7.28 -5.08 -8.52
C GLN A 280 8.54 -4.44 -7.91
N VAL A 281 9.01 -3.32 -8.47
CA VAL A 281 10.13 -2.54 -7.92
C VAL A 281 9.71 -1.98 -6.55
N PRO A 282 10.54 -2.11 -5.51
CA PRO A 282 10.28 -1.52 -4.19
C PRO A 282 9.96 -0.02 -4.30
N GLY A 283 8.87 0.41 -3.67
CA GLY A 283 8.44 1.82 -3.71
C GLY A 283 8.09 2.35 -5.10
N GLY A 284 7.99 1.50 -6.13
CA GLY A 284 7.82 1.91 -7.53
C GLY A 284 8.92 2.86 -8.03
N VAL A 285 10.09 2.83 -7.38
CA VAL A 285 11.15 3.82 -7.57
C VAL A 285 11.67 3.78 -9.01
N GLY A 286 11.73 4.95 -9.65
CA GLY A 286 12.17 5.13 -11.03
C GLY A 286 11.03 4.93 -12.04
N VAL A 287 10.28 3.82 -11.94
CA VAL A 287 9.18 3.51 -12.87
C VAL A 287 8.05 4.51 -12.74
N MET A 288 7.63 4.82 -11.51
CA MET A 288 6.54 5.76 -11.27
C MET A 288 6.90 7.16 -11.79
N GLU A 289 8.11 7.65 -11.52
CA GLU A 289 8.59 8.96 -11.99
C GLU A 289 8.64 9.01 -13.52
N ALA A 290 9.24 7.99 -14.15
CA ALA A 290 9.40 7.94 -15.60
C ALA A 290 8.05 7.96 -16.31
N VAL A 291 7.11 7.14 -15.84
CA VAL A 291 5.76 7.09 -16.43
C VAL A 291 4.99 8.37 -16.15
N PHE A 292 5.09 8.95 -14.95
CA PHE A 292 4.39 10.20 -14.64
C PHE A 292 4.89 11.36 -15.52
N LEU A 293 6.21 11.48 -15.73
CA LEU A 293 6.81 12.46 -16.65
C LEU A 293 6.42 12.20 -18.11
N ALA A 294 6.33 10.94 -18.51
CA ALA A 294 5.89 10.58 -19.85
C ALA A 294 4.42 10.96 -20.11
N VAL A 295 3.54 10.82 -19.10
CA VAL A 295 2.13 11.21 -19.17
C VAL A 295 1.96 12.73 -19.13
N MET A 296 2.81 13.45 -18.39
CA MET A 296 2.70 14.90 -18.19
C MET A 296 3.89 15.70 -18.74
N PRO A 297 4.16 15.66 -20.06
CA PRO A 297 5.30 16.38 -20.63
C PRO A 297 5.14 17.91 -20.62
N GLY A 298 3.92 18.42 -20.36
CA GLY A 298 3.62 19.86 -20.31
C GLY A 298 3.98 20.53 -18.99
N VAL A 299 4.30 19.76 -17.94
CA VAL A 299 4.74 20.30 -16.65
C VAL A 299 6.26 20.18 -16.55
N PRO A 300 6.98 21.23 -16.09
CA PRO A 300 8.41 21.16 -15.93
C PRO A 300 8.83 19.96 -15.06
N ALA A 301 9.75 19.13 -15.58
CA ALA A 301 10.19 17.92 -14.87
C ALA A 301 10.66 18.18 -13.42
N PRO A 302 11.40 19.27 -13.10
CA PRO A 302 11.77 19.57 -11.71
C PRO A 302 10.58 19.73 -10.77
N ALA A 303 9.47 20.32 -11.25
CA ALA A 303 8.26 20.50 -10.45
C ALA A 303 7.54 19.16 -10.20
N VAL A 304 7.48 18.30 -11.22
CA VAL A 304 6.94 16.94 -11.08
C VAL A 304 7.76 16.13 -10.09
N PHE A 305 9.09 16.16 -10.20
CA PHE A 305 9.97 15.46 -9.24
C PHE A 305 9.76 15.96 -7.81
N ALA A 306 9.68 17.27 -7.59
CA ALA A 306 9.44 17.83 -6.27
C ALA A 306 8.07 17.38 -5.70
N ALA A 307 7.02 17.36 -6.52
CA ALA A 307 5.69 16.89 -6.09
C ALA A 307 5.67 15.39 -5.79
N LEU A 308 6.34 14.56 -6.60
CA LEU A 308 6.48 13.12 -6.34
C LEU A 308 7.31 12.85 -5.09
N LEU A 309 8.32 13.67 -4.80
CA LEU A 309 9.09 13.57 -3.56
C LEU A 309 8.22 13.88 -2.33
N VAL A 310 7.39 14.93 -2.38
CA VAL A 310 6.39 15.20 -1.33
C VAL A 310 5.42 14.02 -1.18
N TRP A 311 4.94 13.46 -2.29
CA TRP A 311 4.13 12.25 -2.26
C TRP A 311 4.85 11.07 -1.59
N ARG A 312 6.13 10.83 -1.88
CA ARG A 312 6.93 9.79 -1.21
C ARG A 312 7.05 10.06 0.28
N MET A 313 7.33 11.30 0.68
CA MET A 313 7.44 11.66 2.10
C MET A 313 6.16 11.34 2.85
N PHE A 314 5.01 11.78 2.33
CA PHE A 314 3.72 11.67 3.00
C PHE A 314 3.07 10.29 2.88
N TYR A 315 3.20 9.64 1.73
CA TYR A 315 2.52 8.38 1.44
C TYR A 315 3.37 7.13 1.69
N LEU A 316 4.70 7.27 1.72
CA LEU A 316 5.62 6.13 1.89
C LEU A 316 6.48 6.25 3.15
N ILE A 317 7.28 7.32 3.28
CA ILE A 317 8.38 7.41 4.25
C ILE A 317 7.86 7.71 5.67
N ILE A 318 7.09 8.78 5.85
CA ILE A 318 6.55 9.16 7.17
C ILE A 318 5.68 8.02 7.73
N PRO A 319 4.74 7.43 6.97
CA PRO A 319 3.97 6.29 7.44
C PRO A 319 4.85 5.09 7.81
N LEU A 320 5.89 4.79 7.00
CA LEU A 320 6.84 3.72 7.30
C LEU A 320 7.51 3.95 8.66
N VAL A 321 8.10 5.14 8.88
CA VAL A 321 8.78 5.48 10.13
C VAL A 321 7.83 5.35 11.33
N ILE A 322 6.59 5.81 11.21
CA ILE A 322 5.57 5.68 12.26
C ILE A 322 5.17 4.21 12.48
N SER A 323 5.16 3.38 11.44
CA SER A 323 4.78 1.96 11.53
C SER A 323 5.82 1.10 12.26
N LEU A 324 7.10 1.44 12.20
CA LEU A 324 8.18 0.67 12.83
C LEU A 324 7.99 0.45 14.36
N PRO A 325 7.80 1.49 15.19
CA PRO A 325 7.57 1.30 16.62
C PRO A 325 6.28 0.53 16.91
N ILE A 326 5.26 0.65 16.05
CA ILE A 326 3.99 -0.07 16.19
C ILE A 326 4.21 -1.57 15.98
N VAL A 327 4.95 -1.96 14.94
CA VAL A 327 5.34 -3.36 14.68
C VAL A 327 6.15 -3.91 15.85
N LEU A 328 7.16 -3.17 16.33
CA LEU A 328 7.98 -3.61 17.45
C LEU A 328 7.16 -3.79 18.73
N ALA A 329 6.21 -2.90 19.02
CA ALA A 329 5.32 -3.03 20.16
C ALA A 329 4.36 -4.24 20.03
N PHE A 330 3.84 -4.48 18.83
CA PHE A 330 2.99 -5.63 18.53
C PHE A 330 3.75 -6.95 18.74
N GLU A 331 4.93 -7.10 18.13
CA GLU A 331 5.75 -8.31 18.25
C GLU A 331 6.17 -8.59 19.70
N ARG A 332 6.59 -7.55 20.44
CA ARG A 332 6.89 -7.68 21.88
C ARG A 332 5.70 -8.21 22.68
N THR A 333 4.49 -7.75 22.37
CA THR A 333 3.26 -8.20 23.04
C THR A 333 2.96 -9.65 22.72
N GLN A 334 3.15 -10.07 21.47
CA GLN A 334 2.92 -11.44 21.03
C GLN A 334 3.94 -12.42 21.64
N LEU A 335 5.22 -12.04 21.68
CA LEU A 335 6.27 -12.83 22.34
C LEU A 335 5.98 -13.02 23.83
N ARG A 336 5.56 -11.97 24.54
CA ARG A 336 5.19 -12.07 25.98
C ARG A 336 4.05 -13.05 26.21
N LYS A 337 3.02 -13.04 25.36
CA LYS A 337 1.90 -13.99 25.44
C LYS A 337 2.34 -15.43 25.18
N ALA A 338 3.21 -15.64 24.18
CA ALA A 338 3.74 -16.96 23.86
C ALA A 338 4.56 -17.53 25.03
N LEU A 339 5.44 -16.72 25.62
CA LEU A 339 6.23 -17.10 26.80
C LEU A 339 5.33 -17.42 28.01
N ALA A 340 4.34 -16.57 28.29
CA ALA A 340 3.40 -16.80 29.39
C ALA A 340 2.59 -18.11 29.20
N HIS A 341 2.16 -18.40 27.98
CA HIS A 341 1.48 -19.66 27.66
C HIS A 341 2.39 -20.87 27.84
N GLU A 342 3.66 -20.80 27.39
CA GLU A 342 4.63 -21.87 27.60
C GLU A 342 4.92 -22.11 29.10
N THR A 343 5.02 -21.04 29.90
CA THR A 343 5.15 -21.15 31.36
C THR A 343 3.93 -21.82 31.99
N GLN A 344 2.72 -21.46 31.56
CA GLN A 344 1.48 -22.07 32.06
C GLN A 344 1.38 -23.56 31.72
N VAL A 345 1.69 -23.94 30.47
CA VAL A 345 1.69 -25.34 30.03
C VAL A 345 2.69 -26.16 30.84
N LYS A 346 3.93 -25.67 31.02
CA LYS A 346 4.95 -26.35 31.85
C LYS A 346 4.51 -26.50 33.30
N ALA A 347 3.89 -25.47 33.88
CA ALA A 347 3.37 -25.53 35.24
C ALA A 347 2.23 -26.57 35.39
N GLN A 348 1.36 -26.68 34.39
CA GLN A 348 0.28 -27.69 34.35
C GLN A 348 0.84 -29.11 34.20
N GLU A 349 1.82 -29.33 33.33
CA GLU A 349 2.49 -30.62 33.16
C GLU A 349 3.21 -31.05 34.45
N GLN A 350 3.90 -30.13 35.12
CA GLN A 350 4.56 -30.39 36.40
C GLN A 350 3.55 -30.74 37.51
N ALA A 351 2.43 -30.01 37.58
CA ALA A 351 1.36 -30.29 38.53
C ALA A 351 0.72 -31.66 38.28
N ALA A 352 0.46 -32.01 37.03
CA ALA A 352 -0.08 -33.31 36.63
C ALA A 352 0.88 -34.46 36.96
N ALA A 353 2.17 -34.30 36.67
CA ALA A 353 3.20 -35.28 37.01
C ALA A 353 3.31 -35.51 38.52
N LYS A 354 3.26 -34.43 39.32
CA LYS A 354 3.26 -34.53 40.78
C LYS A 354 2.01 -35.23 41.33
N ALA A 355 0.83 -34.95 40.77
CA ALA A 355 -0.40 -35.63 41.15
C ALA A 355 -0.39 -37.12 40.81
N ALA A 356 0.16 -37.49 39.64
CA ALA A 356 0.32 -38.89 39.24
C ALA A 356 1.26 -39.66 40.18
N ALA A 357 2.38 -39.06 40.58
CA ALA A 357 3.32 -39.66 41.53
C ALA A 357 2.67 -39.92 42.92
N LEU A 358 1.80 -39.03 43.38
CA LEU A 358 1.07 -39.17 44.65
C LEU A 358 -0.01 -40.27 44.62
N HIS A 359 -0.50 -40.66 43.43
CA HIS A 359 -1.52 -41.71 43.27
C HIS A 359 -0.92 -43.13 43.18
N ILE A 360 0.36 -43.26 42.85
CA ILE A 360 1.06 -44.56 42.77
C ILE A 360 1.44 -45.08 44.17
N ASP A 361 1.50 -44.21 45.17
CA ASP A 361 2.01 -44.50 46.53
C ASP A 361 0.90 -44.88 47.55
N LYS A 362 -0.30 -45.24 47.08
CA LYS A 362 -1.33 -45.83 47.95
C LYS A 362 -1.27 -47.36 47.86
N PRO A 363 -0.72 -48.06 48.87
CA PRO A 363 -0.85 -49.51 48.95
C PRO A 363 -2.33 -49.89 49.18
N GLU A 364 -2.79 -50.93 48.48
CA GLU A 364 -4.09 -51.59 48.71
C GLU A 364 -4.19 -52.24 50.10
#